data_AF-G9WW28-F1
#
_entry.id   AF-G9WW28-F1
#
_cell.length_a   1.000
_cell.length_b   1.000
_cell.length_c   1.000
_cell.angle_alpha   90.00
_cell.angle_beta   90.00
_cell.angle_gamma   90.00
#
_symmetry.space_group_name_H-M   'P 1'
#
loop_
_entity.id
_entity.type
_entity.pdbx_description
1 polymer ?
#
loop_
_entity_poly.entity_id
_entity_poly.type
_entity_poly.pdbx_seq_one_letter_code
_entity_poly.pdbx_strand_id
1 'polypeptide(L)' 'MSQKQILTIVVSLVCAGIAFAEIQNIRYAKQIDTPTTIHPIRLIACIAIVLMGIYSLVTGNYILNVG' A
#
# COMPACT_ATOMS: atom_id res chain seq x y z
N MET A 1 2.78 -12.25 19.92
CA MET A 1 2.91 -11.62 18.59
C MET A 1 3.96 -10.53 18.72
N SER A 2 5.03 -10.53 17.90
CA SER A 2 6.12 -9.56 18.06
C SER A 2 5.67 -8.17 17.58
N GLN A 3 6.04 -7.09 18.28
CA GLN A 3 5.63 -5.71 17.93
C GLN A 3 5.96 -5.35 16.47
N LYS A 4 7.06 -5.89 15.95
CA LYS A 4 7.51 -5.75 14.55
C LYS A 4 6.53 -6.38 13.54
N GLN A 5 5.92 -7.48 13.93
CA GLN A 5 4.92 -8.22 13.16
C GLN A 5 3.65 -7.40 12.99
N ILE A 6 3.19 -6.80 14.09
CA ILE A 6 2.01 -5.95 14.14
C ILE A 6 2.23 -4.70 13.27
N LEU A 7 3.42 -4.08 13.36
CA LEU A 7 3.75 -2.89 12.59
C LEU A 7 3.78 -3.16 11.07
N THR A 8 4.31 -4.32 10.66
CA THR A 8 4.30 -4.75 9.26
C THR A 8 2.88 -4.95 8.73
N ILE A 9 2.02 -5.60 9.51
CA ILE A 9 0.61 -5.82 9.14
C ILE A 9 -0.13 -4.49 9.02
N VAL A 10 0.03 -3.60 10.00
CA VAL A 10 -0.64 -2.29 10.04
C VAL A 10 -0.21 -1.42 8.85
N VAL A 11 1.09 -1.31 8.59
CA VAL A 11 1.60 -0.51 7.46
C VAL A 11 1.10 -1.05 6.11
N SER A 12 1.08 -2.38 5.95
CA SER A 12 0.60 -3.03 4.73
C SER A 12 -0.89 -2.77 4.50
N LEU A 13 -1.72 -2.87 5.55
CA LEU A 13 -3.15 -2.55 5.50
C LEU A 13 -3.41 -1.08 5.16
N VAL A 14 -2.65 -0.16 5.77
CA VAL A 14 -2.77 1.28 5.50
C VAL A 14 -2.37 1.59 4.05
N CYS A 15 -1.25 1.06 3.55
CA CYS A 15 -0.85 1.25 2.16
C CYS A 15 -1.86 0.66 1.17
N ALA A 16 -2.46 -0.50 1.48
CA ALA A 16 -3.51 -1.08 0.65
C ALA A 16 -4.75 -0.18 0.59
N GLY A 17 -5.19 0.36 1.74
CA GLY A 17 -6.32 1.29 1.81
C GLY A 17 -6.08 2.59 1.03
N ILE A 18 -4.89 3.18 1.15
CA ILE A 18 -4.50 4.39 0.41
C ILE A 18 -4.45 4.12 -1.10
N ALA A 19 -3.86 3.00 -1.52
CA ALA A 19 -3.82 2.61 -2.92
C ALA A 19 -5.23 2.44 -3.50
N PHE A 20 -6.15 1.83 -2.74
CA PHE A 20 -7.55 1.67 -3.16
C PHE A 20 -8.27 3.01 -3.28
N ALA A 21 -8.07 3.91 -2.32
CA ALA A 21 -8.65 5.25 -2.33
C ALA A 21 -8.16 6.08 -3.52
N GLU A 22 -6.87 6.06 -3.82
CA GLU A 22 -6.28 6.73 -4.97
C GLU A 22 -6.83 6.15 -6.29
N ILE A 23 -6.93 4.82 -6.43
CA ILE A 23 -7.52 4.17 -7.61
C ILE A 23 -8.99 4.58 -7.80
N GLN A 24 -9.79 4.59 -6.73
CA GLN A 24 -11.18 5.03 -6.80
C GLN A 24 -11.28 6.50 -7.21
N ASN A 25 -10.42 7.36 -6.67
CA ASN A 25 -10.42 8.78 -7.00
C ASN A 25 -10.03 9.02 -8.47
N ILE A 26 -9.07 8.25 -9.00
CA ILE A 26 -8.71 8.27 -10.43
C ILE A 26 -9.89 7.83 -11.30
N ARG A 27 -10.59 6.76 -10.91
CA ARG A 27 -11.76 6.27 -11.65
C ARG A 27 -12.89 7.29 -11.64
N TYR A 28 -13.13 7.92 -10.50
CA TYR A 28 -14.15 8.95 -10.36
C TYR A 28 -13.78 10.19 -11.16
N ALA A 29 -12.56 10.71 -11.05
CA ALA A 29 -12.10 11.84 -11.85
C ALA A 29 -12.16 11.57 -13.37
N LYS A 30 -11.88 10.32 -13.80
CA LYS A 30 -12.07 9.89 -15.19
C LYS A 30 -13.55 9.88 -15.61
N GLN A 31 -14.49 9.62 -14.70
CA GLN A 31 -15.92 9.65 -15.01
C GLN A 31 -16.51 11.06 -15.10
N ILE A 32 -15.88 12.04 -14.44
CA ILE A 32 -16.37 13.44 -14.40
C ILE A 32 -15.46 14.37 -15.24
N ASP A 33 -14.59 13.82 -16.09
CA ASP A 33 -13.61 14.56 -16.92
C ASP A 33 -12.83 15.65 -16.15
N THR A 34 -12.51 15.39 -14.88
CA THR A 34 -11.82 16.35 -14.03
C THR A 34 -10.31 16.11 -14.13
N PRO A 35 -9.50 17.12 -14.49
CA PRO A 35 -8.05 16.97 -14.56
C PRO A 35 -7.50 16.81 -13.13
N THR A 36 -7.28 15.56 -12.73
CA THR A 36 -6.64 15.22 -11.46
C THR A 36 -5.17 14.95 -11.72
N THR A 37 -4.30 15.63 -10.98
CA THR A 37 -2.86 15.40 -11.04
C THR A 37 -2.56 14.08 -10.33
N ILE A 38 -2.55 12.99 -11.08
CA ILE A 38 -2.23 11.66 -10.56
C ILE A 38 -0.72 11.61 -10.30
N HIS A 39 -0.31 11.20 -9.10
CA HIS A 39 1.09 10.93 -8.78
C HIS A 39 1.33 9.41 -8.77
N PRO A 40 1.48 8.79 -9.96
CA PRO A 40 1.53 7.33 -10.10
C PRO A 40 2.68 6.69 -9.31
N ILE A 41 3.75 7.44 -9.04
CA ILE A 41 4.90 6.98 -8.25
C ILE A 41 4.47 6.60 -6.82
N ARG A 42 3.61 7.38 -6.15
CA ARG A 42 3.10 7.05 -4.80
C ARG A 42 2.28 5.76 -4.81
N LEU A 43 1.51 5.56 -5.88
CA LEU A 43 0.63 4.40 -6.04
C LEU A 43 1.45 3.12 -6.24
N ILE A 44 2.46 3.18 -7.11
CA ILE A 44 3.42 2.09 -7.33
C ILE A 44 4.18 1.77 -6.04
N ALA A 45 4.62 2.80 -5.29
CA ALA A 45 5.29 2.60 -4.00
C ALA A 45 4.39 1.90 -2.97
N CYS A 46 3.11 2.30 -2.87
CA CYS A 46 2.15 1.64 -1.97
C CYS A 46 1.93 0.17 -2.38
N ILE A 47 1.81 -0.12 -3.69
CA ILE A 47 1.67 -1.48 -4.19
C ILE A 47 2.91 -2.33 -3.85
N ALA A 48 4.11 -1.79 -4.02
CA ALA A 48 5.35 -2.48 -3.66
C ALA A 48 5.42 -2.82 -2.16
N ILE A 49 5.00 -1.89 -1.29
CA ILE A 49 4.94 -2.10 0.16
C ILE A 49 3.91 -3.18 0.51
N VAL A 50 2.74 -3.19 -0.15
CA VAL A 50 1.72 -4.22 0.05
C VAL A 50 2.24 -5.60 -0.36
N LEU A 51 2.92 -5.72 -1.51
CA LEU A 51 3.52 -6.97 -1.97
C LEU A 51 4.62 -7.46 -1.00
N MET A 52 5.47 -6.55 -0.51
CA MET A 52 6.47 -6.87 0.52
C MET A 52 5.81 -7.31 1.83
N GLY A 53 4.72 -6.67 2.23
CA GLY A 53 3.92 -7.04 3.40
C GLY A 53 3.31 -8.44 3.29
N ILE A 54 2.71 -8.77 2.15
CA ILE A 54 2.13 -10.10 1.89
C ILE A 54 3.23 -11.16 1.87
N TYR A 55 4.33 -10.91 1.17
CA TYR A 55 5.50 -11.82 1.17
C TYR A 55 5.99 -12.07 2.59
N SER A 56 6.12 -11.00 3.37
CA SER A 56 6.51 -11.06 4.77
C SER A 56 5.55 -11.89 5.64
N LEU A 57 4.24 -11.87 5.38
CA LEU A 57 3.27 -12.69 6.10
C LEU A 57 3.34 -14.16 5.67
N VAL A 58 3.47 -14.43 4.37
CA VAL A 58 3.47 -15.78 3.80
C VAL A 58 4.76 -16.54 4.15
N THR A 59 5.91 -15.89 4.05
CA THR A 59 7.22 -16.50 4.32
C THR A 59 7.57 -16.50 5.81
N GLY A 60 6.83 -15.76 6.65
CA GLY A 60 7.16 -15.54 8.06
C GLY A 60 8.44 -14.73 8.28
N ASN A 61 9.06 -14.23 7.21
CA ASN A 61 10.27 -13.42 7.25
C ASN A 61 9.89 -11.94 7.21
N TYR A 62 9.88 -11.31 8.39
CA TYR A 62 9.45 -9.92 8.54
C TYR A 62 10.50 -8.96 8.00
N ILE A 63 10.23 -8.38 6.82
CA ILE A 63 11.18 -7.50 6.11
C ILE A 63 11.44 -6.20 6.90
N LEU A 64 10.49 -5.76 7.74
CA LEU A 64 10.68 -4.67 8.71
C LEU A 64 11.47 -5.08 9.97
N ASN A 65 12.20 -6.20 9.92
CA ASN A 65 13.28 -6.54 10.85
C ASN A 65 14.64 -5.99 10.40
N VAL A 66 14.66 -4.93 9.59
CA VAL A 66 15.87 -4.13 9.40
C VAL A 66 16.18 -3.46 10.74
N GLY A 67 17.18 -3.99 11.44
CA GLY A 67 17.83 -3.35 12.57
C GLY A 67 18.62 -2.12 12.14
#